data_AF-A0A8J8EYM2-F1
#
_entry.id   AF-A0A8J8EYM2-F1
#
_cell.length_a   1.000
_cell.length_b   1.000
_cell.length_c   1.000
_cell.angle_alpha   90.00
_cell.angle_beta   90.00
_cell.angle_gamma   90.00
#
_symmetry.space_group_name_H-M   'P 1'
#
loop_
_entity.id
_entity.type
_entity.pdbx_description
1 polymer ?
#
loop_
_entity_poly.entity_id
_entity_poly.type
_entity_poly.pdbx_seq_one_letter_code
_entity_poly.pdbx_strand_id
1 'polypeptide(L)'
;MSAKTGGLKYVLAFSFFSVLDALTTWAGVKRGLVEGNPVIASRVSNPALFFGSFTLFTILGIAVIFLSLKLEERVQAMGYFPPLFVLLKALPVVNNALLLTGTTPLQLALTTASLLFPHP
;
A
#
# COMPACT_ATOMS: atom_id res chain seq x y z
N MET A 1 26.11 4.68 12.88
CA MET A 1 25.11 5.07 13.90
C MET A 1 23.84 5.59 13.22
N SER A 2 22.84 4.74 12.90
CA SER A 2 21.47 5.18 12.50
C SER A 2 20.45 4.03 12.34
N ALA A 3 20.73 2.80 12.79
CA ALA A 3 19.84 1.66 12.51
C ALA A 3 18.53 1.67 13.32
N LYS A 4 18.56 2.14 14.58
CA LYS A 4 17.39 2.05 15.48
C LYS A 4 16.25 3.02 15.12
N THR A 5 16.55 4.25 14.71
CA THR A 5 15.55 5.23 14.28
C THR A 5 15.13 5.04 12.82
N GLY A 6 16.02 4.48 11.99
CA GLY A 6 15.76 4.20 10.58
C GLY A 6 14.73 3.10 10.34
N GLY A 7 14.59 2.12 11.24
CA GLY A 7 13.59 1.06 11.08
C GLY A 7 12.16 1.51 11.38
N LEU A 8 12.01 2.33 12.43
CA LEU A 8 10.70 2.78 12.92
C LEU A 8 9.93 3.57 11.85
N LYS A 9 10.61 4.42 11.07
CA LYS A 9 9.96 5.18 9.98
C LYS A 9 9.33 4.26 8.92
N TYR A 10 9.95 3.13 8.59
CA TYR A 10 9.40 2.19 7.61
C TYR A 10 8.21 1.43 8.17
N VAL A 11 8.27 1.02 9.44
CA VAL A 11 7.13 0.41 10.14
C VAL A 11 5.95 1.38 10.19
N LEU A 12 6.17 2.63 10.62
CA LEU A 12 5.13 3.64 10.69
C LEU A 12 4.55 3.95 9.30
N ALA A 13 5.39 4.13 8.28
CA ALA A 13 4.94 4.37 6.91
C ALA A 13 4.14 3.19 6.36
N PHE A 14 4.61 1.96 6.58
CA PHE A 14 3.91 0.74 6.14
C PHE A 14 2.56 0.59 6.83
N SER A 15 2.51 0.79 8.15
CA SER A 15 1.26 0.78 8.92
C SER A 15 0.29 1.85 8.43
N PHE A 16 0.77 3.07 8.20
CA PHE A 16 -0.04 4.18 7.69
C PHE A 16 -0.66 3.84 6.32
N PHE A 17 0.15 3.37 5.36
CA PHE A 17 -0.37 2.95 4.06
C PHE A 17 -1.32 1.75 4.18
N SER A 18 -1.10 0.83 5.13
CA SER A 18 -2.02 -0.28 5.34
C SER A 18 -3.39 0.15 5.87
N VAL A 19 -3.43 1.14 6.76
CA VAL A 19 -4.68 1.75 7.23
C VAL A 19 -5.39 2.45 6.07
N LEU A 20 -4.67 3.27 5.28
CA LEU A 20 -5.26 3.93 4.12
C LEU A 20 -5.79 2.92 3.09
N ASP A 21 -5.07 1.83 2.84
CA ASP A 21 -5.49 0.78 1.90
C ASP A 21 -6.80 0.13 2.37
N ALA A 22 -6.88 -0.22 3.66
CA ALA A 22 -8.09 -0.78 4.25
C ALA A 22 -9.28 0.19 4.14
N LEU A 23 -9.08 1.47 4.46
CA LEU A 23 -10.14 2.48 4.41
C LEU A 23 -10.60 2.78 2.98
N THR A 24 -9.67 2.92 2.04
CA THR A 24 -9.98 3.19 0.63
C THR A 24 -10.64 1.99 -0.04
N THR A 25 -10.18 0.77 0.27
CA THR A 25 -10.84 -0.46 -0.19
C THR A 25 -12.26 -0.56 0.38
N TRP A 26 -12.43 -0.30 1.68
CA TRP A 26 -13.75 -0.34 2.33
C TRP A 26 -14.72 0.67 1.70
N ALA A 27 -14.28 1.92 1.51
CA ALA A 27 -15.06 2.95 0.86
C ALA A 27 -15.38 2.61 -0.61
N GLY A 28 -14.42 2.05 -1.35
CA GLY A 28 -14.59 1.65 -2.75
C GLY A 28 -15.66 0.58 -2.90
N VAL A 29 -15.59 -0.48 -2.08
CA VAL A 29 -16.58 -1.56 -2.10
C VAL A 29 -17.97 -1.05 -1.71
N LYS A 30 -18.08 -0.15 -0.72
CA LYS A 30 -19.36 0.49 -0.36
C LYS A 30 -19.96 1.34 -1.48
N ARG A 31 -19.14 1.87 -2.39
CA ARG A 31 -19.57 2.61 -3.60
C ARG A 31 -19.82 1.70 -4.81
N GLY A 32 -19.73 0.38 -4.66
CA GLY A 32 -19.92 -0.59 -5.76
C GLY A 32 -18.69 -0.78 -6.66
N LEU A 33 -17.53 -0.20 -6.30
CA LEU A 33 -16.27 -0.34 -7.03
C LEU A 33 -15.58 -1.64 -6.60
N VAL A 34 -16.14 -2.78 -6.99
CA VAL A 34 -15.63 -4.13 -6.68
C VAL A 34 -14.38 -4.48 -7.48
N GLU A 35 -14.17 -3.80 -8.61
CA GLU A 35 -13.12 -4.08 -9.61
C GLU A 35 -11.69 -3.89 -9.07
N GLY A 36 -11.48 -3.10 -8.02
CA GLY A 36 -10.14 -2.87 -7.47
C GLY A 36 -9.56 -4.06 -6.71
N ASN A 37 -10.38 -4.91 -6.10
CA ASN A 37 -9.92 -6.11 -5.38
C ASN A 37 -11.07 -7.12 -5.11
N PRO A 38 -11.39 -8.01 -6.07
CA PRO A 38 -12.53 -8.92 -5.95
C PRO A 38 -12.40 -9.94 -4.79
N VAL A 39 -11.18 -10.36 -4.48
CA VAL A 39 -10.91 -11.30 -3.37
C VAL A 39 -11.20 -10.65 -2.02
N ILE A 40 -10.84 -9.38 -1.85
CA ILE A 40 -11.09 -8.65 -0.60
C ILE A 40 -12.54 -8.14 -0.54
N ALA A 41 -13.14 -7.75 -1.66
CA ALA A 41 -14.53 -7.33 -1.74
C ALA A 41 -15.50 -8.42 -1.24
N SER A 42 -15.20 -9.70 -1.50
CA SER A 42 -15.97 -10.84 -0.98
C SER A 42 -16.05 -10.90 0.55
N ARG A 43 -15.11 -10.27 1.25
CA ARG A 43 -15.00 -10.26 2.72
C ARG A 43 -15.63 -9.03 3.38
N VAL A 44 -16.03 -8.02 2.60
CA VAL A 44 -16.63 -6.77 3.12
C VAL A 44 -17.99 -6.99 3.77
N SER A 45 -18.68 -8.09 3.43
CA SER A 45 -19.90 -8.53 4.11
C SER A 45 -19.71 -8.78 5.60
N ASN A 46 -18.48 -9.10 6.04
CA ASN A 46 -18.12 -9.22 7.45
C ASN A 46 -16.95 -8.25 7.78
N PRO A 47 -17.25 -7.08 8.40
CA PRO A 47 -16.23 -6.09 8.76
C PRO A 47 -15.08 -6.68 9.58
N ALA A 48 -15.36 -7.63 10.48
CA ALA A 48 -14.33 -8.24 11.32
C ALA A 48 -13.34 -9.09 10.50
N LEU A 49 -13.84 -9.87 9.54
CA LEU A 49 -12.98 -10.65 8.64
C LEU A 49 -12.20 -9.75 7.66
N PHE A 50 -12.82 -8.67 7.20
CA PHE A 50 -12.16 -7.68 6.35
C PHE A 50 -11.00 -7.00 7.08
N PHE A 51 -11.27 -6.30 8.19
CA PHE A 51 -10.24 -5.57 8.92
C PHE A 51 -9.24 -6.54 9.56
N GLY A 52 -9.68 -7.70 10.06
CA GLY A 52 -8.79 -8.72 10.60
C GLY A 52 -7.79 -9.25 9.57
N SER A 53 -8.21 -9.47 8.32
CA SER A 53 -7.29 -9.85 7.23
C SER A 53 -6.24 -8.76 6.99
N PHE A 54 -6.67 -7.49 6.93
CA PHE A 54 -5.75 -6.35 6.78
C PHE A 54 -4.76 -6.24 7.95
N THR A 55 -5.23 -6.40 9.19
CA THR A 55 -4.37 -6.40 10.38
C THR A 55 -3.34 -7.51 10.31
N LEU A 56 -3.73 -8.74 9.95
CA LEU A 56 -2.81 -9.87 9.81
C LEU A 56 -1.72 -9.61 8.77
N PHE A 57 -2.10 -9.16 7.57
CA PHE A 57 -1.12 -8.81 6.52
C PHE A 57 -0.23 -7.63 6.92
N THR A 58 -0.75 -6.70 7.72
CA THR A 58 0.03 -5.58 8.26
C THR A 58 1.11 -6.09 9.22
N ILE A 59 0.73 -6.95 10.18
CA ILE A 59 1.66 -7.56 11.13
C ILE A 59 2.75 -8.36 10.40
N LEU A 60 2.35 -9.16 9.40
CA LEU A 60 3.29 -9.93 8.57
C LEU A 60 4.28 -9.01 7.84
N GLY A 61 3.80 -7.94 7.22
CA GLY A 61 4.66 -6.97 6.54
C GLY A 61 5.64 -6.26 7.49
N ILE A 62 5.19 -5.87 8.68
CA ILE A 62 6.05 -5.30 9.73
C ILE A 62 7.12 -6.31 10.16
N ALA A 63 6.75 -7.59 10.34
CA ALA A 63 7.69 -8.64 10.70
C ALA A 63 8.76 -8.82 9.62
N VAL A 64 8.39 -8.77 8.33
CA VAL A 64 9.34 -8.83 7.22
C VAL A 64 10.27 -7.62 7.22
N ILE A 65 9.74 -6.39 7.40
CA ILE A 65 10.57 -5.18 7.51
C ILE A 65 11.59 -5.32 8.64
N PHE A 66 11.17 -5.78 9.81
CA PHE A 66 12.04 -5.97 10.95
C PHE A 66 13.11 -7.03 10.69
N LEU A 67 12.72 -8.14 10.05
CA LEU A 67 13.64 -9.20 9.66
C LEU A 67 14.67 -8.72 8.63
N SER A 68 14.25 -7.95 7.62
CA SER A 68 15.14 -7.37 6.62
C SER A 68 16.17 -6.43 7.24
N LEU A 69 15.75 -5.56 8.16
CA LEU A 69 16.67 -4.68 8.88
C LEU A 69 17.68 -5.46 9.74
N LYS A 70 17.23 -6.54 10.39
CA LYS A 70 18.13 -7.39 11.17
C LYS A 70 19.11 -8.16 10.28
N LEU A 71 18.68 -8.58 9.10
CA LEU A 71 19.53 -9.29 8.14
C LEU A 71 20.49 -8.36 7.39
N GLU A 72 20.20 -7.06 7.32
CA GLU A 72 21.09 -6.05 6.72
C GLU A 72 22.49 -6.06 7.35
N GLU A 73 22.58 -6.37 8.65
CA GLU A 73 23.85 -6.51 9.38
C GLU A 73 24.75 -7.63 8.81
N ARG A 74 24.15 -8.61 8.11
CA ARG A 74 24.87 -9.73 7.48
C ARG A 74 24.92 -9.61 5.97
N VAL A 75 23.88 -9.05 5.36
CA VAL A 75 23.69 -8.96 3.91
C VAL A 75 23.18 -7.57 3.59
N GLN A 76 24.08 -6.68 3.13
CA GLN A 76 23.75 -5.28 2.86
C GLN A 76 22.57 -5.10 1.88
N ALA A 77 22.37 -6.03 0.95
CA ALA A 77 21.24 -6.00 0.02
C ALA A 77 19.86 -6.06 0.73
N MET A 78 19.79 -6.55 1.96
CA MET A 78 18.54 -6.59 2.73
C MET A 78 18.03 -5.20 3.13
N GLY A 79 18.90 -4.18 3.15
CA GLY A 79 18.53 -2.78 3.40
C GLY A 79 17.63 -2.16 2.32
N TYR A 80 17.54 -2.75 1.12
CA TYR A 80 16.65 -2.29 0.05
C TYR A 80 15.19 -2.75 0.24
N PHE A 81 14.94 -3.78 1.05
CA PHE A 81 13.60 -4.34 1.21
C PHE A 81 12.65 -3.42 2.00
N PRO A 82 13.01 -2.80 3.13
CA PRO A 82 12.12 -1.90 3.85
C PRO A 82 11.49 -0.79 2.99
N PRO A 83 12.24 0.02 2.22
CA PRO A 83 11.64 1.01 1.33
C PRO A 83 10.80 0.37 0.21
N LEU A 84 11.25 -0.76 -0.36
CA LEU A 84 10.50 -1.47 -1.40
C LEU A 84 9.13 -1.96 -0.89
N PHE A 85 9.07 -2.55 0.30
CA PHE A 85 7.82 -3.02 0.92
C PHE A 85 6.85 -1.86 1.19
N VAL A 86 7.36 -0.71 1.66
CA VAL A 86 6.55 0.50 1.83
C VAL A 86 5.99 0.98 0.50
N LEU A 87 6.82 1.04 -0.55
CA LEU A 87 6.38 1.46 -1.89
C LEU A 87 5.33 0.50 -2.47
N LEU A 88 5.57 -0.81 -2.38
CA LEU A 88 4.61 -1.82 -2.81
C LEU A 88 3.28 -1.70 -2.07
N LYS A 89 3.30 -1.34 -0.78
CA LYS A 89 2.09 -1.14 0.01
C LYS A 89 1.34 0.15 -0.35
N ALA A 90 2.04 1.17 -0.85
CA ALA A 90 1.42 2.40 -1.32
C ALA A 90 0.67 2.23 -2.65
N LEU A 91 1.06 1.27 -3.50
CA LEU A 91 0.40 1.02 -4.80
C LEU A 91 -1.12 0.81 -4.70
N PRO A 92 -1.65 -0.11 -3.88
CA PRO A 92 -3.10 -0.30 -3.76
C PRO A 92 -3.79 0.93 -3.17
N VAL A 93 -3.13 1.69 -2.26
CA VAL A 93 -3.67 2.95 -1.72
C VAL A 93 -3.90 3.97 -2.82
N VAL A 94 -2.88 4.20 -3.65
CA VAL A 94 -2.95 5.14 -4.77
C VAL A 94 -4.02 4.68 -5.75
N ASN A 95 -4.02 3.41 -6.13
CA ASN A 95 -5.02 2.86 -7.04
C ASN A 95 -6.45 3.05 -6.51
N ASN A 96 -6.71 2.72 -5.24
CA ASN A 96 -8.03 2.86 -4.65
C ASN A 96 -8.44 4.34 -4.49
N ALA A 97 -7.51 5.22 -4.13
CA ALA A 97 -7.77 6.66 -4.06
C ALA A 97 -8.19 7.22 -5.42
N LEU A 98 -7.53 6.80 -6.51
CA LEU A 98 -7.86 7.19 -7.88
C LEU A 98 -9.23 6.67 -8.33
N LEU A 99 -9.56 5.42 -7.99
CA LEU A 99 -10.89 4.87 -8.24
C LEU A 99 -11.97 5.65 -7.48
N LEU A 100 -11.68 6.08 -6.25
CA LEU A 100 -12.61 6.86 -5.42
C LEU A 100 -12.83 8.30 -5.93
N THR A 101 -11.88 8.87 -6.66
CA THR A 101 -12.03 10.18 -7.33
C THR A 101 -12.76 10.08 -8.68
N GLY A 102 -13.10 8.86 -9.14
CA GLY A 102 -13.78 8.64 -10.42
C GLY A 102 -12.88 8.84 -11.65
N THR A 103 -11.58 9.09 -11.44
CA THR A 103 -10.57 9.19 -12.49
C THR A 103 -10.17 7.79 -12.93
N THR A 104 -10.42 7.45 -14.19
CA THR A 104 -9.99 6.16 -14.75
C THR A 104 -8.46 6.11 -14.89
N PRO A 105 -7.82 4.92 -14.79
CA PRO A 105 -6.38 4.78 -14.99
C PRO A 105 -5.91 5.35 -16.34
N LEU A 106 -6.76 5.25 -17.36
CA LEU A 106 -6.52 5.81 -18.69
C LEU A 106 -6.53 7.35 -18.67
N GLN A 107 -7.50 7.98 -18.00
CA GLN A 107 -7.51 9.43 -17.83
C GLN A 107 -6.27 9.92 -17.09
N LEU A 108 -5.84 9.20 -16.05
CA LEU A 108 -4.65 9.58 -15.30
C LEU A 108 -3.38 9.44 -16.15
N ALA A 109 -3.24 8.34 -16.88
CA ALA A 109 -2.14 8.11 -17.82
C ALA A 109 -2.11 9.20 -18.91
N LEU A 110 -3.27 9.60 -19.44
CA LEU A 110 -3.40 10.67 -20.42
C LEU A 110 -3.03 12.04 -19.84
N THR A 111 -3.52 12.39 -18.64
CA THR A 111 -3.14 13.66 -17.98
C THR A 111 -1.66 13.70 -17.61
N THR A 112 -1.10 12.58 -17.17
CA THR A 112 0.33 12.49 -16.81
C THR A 112 1.20 12.56 -18.07
N ALA A 113 0.78 11.90 -19.15
CA ALA A 113 1.44 12.00 -20.45
C ALA A 113 1.38 13.42 -21.02
N SER A 114 0.24 14.12 -20.92
CA SER A 114 0.14 15.51 -21.37
C SER A 114 0.96 16.50 -20.53
N LEU A 115 1.20 16.20 -19.25
CA LEU A 115 2.05 17.01 -18.36
C LEU A 115 3.54 16.73 -18.58
N LEU A 116 3.91 15.49 -18.91
CA LEU A 116 5.30 15.09 -19.16
C LEU A 116 5.75 15.37 -20.60
N PHE A 117 4.82 15.32 -21.54
CA PHE A 117 5.02 15.63 -22.95
C PHE A 117 4.01 16.71 -23.38
N PRO A 118 4.19 17.96 -22.95
CA PRO A 118 3.39 19.05 -23.49
C PRO A 118 3.66 19.10 -25.01
N HIS A 119 2.62 18.85 -25.81
CA HIS A 119 2.73 19.10 -27.25
C HIS A 119 3.06 20.59 -27.48
N PRO A 120 3.94 20.91 -28.45
CA PRO A 120 4.29 22.29 -28.78
C PRO A 120 3.08 23.09 -29.30
#